data_AF-A0A843GS16-F1
#
_entry.id   AF-A0A843GS16-F1
#
_cell.length_a   1.000
_cell.length_b   1.000
_cell.length_c   1.000
_cell.angle_alpha   90.00
_cell.angle_beta   90.00
_cell.angle_gamma   90.00
#
_symmetry.space_group_name_H-M   'P 1'
#
loop_
_entity.id
_entity.type
_entity.pdbx_description
1 polymer ?
#
loop_
_entity_poly.entity_id
_entity_poly.type
_entity_poly.pdbx_seq_one_letter_code
_entity_poly.pdbx_strand_id
1 'polypeptide(L)'
;MNLIMPKYNTMTFSEVFPTYEEFKDQLEDTPFYTSEFQSMMTEELLKINYMLFYNRYGNSPIANESVDQFKSKLFGTMWTYGPNWCQKIKIQDKLRSLGVEDNSDIYKGSSAIYNHALNPETAPSTDTLEEITYINDQNTTKYKRSRLEGLAQLMDLLSDSFTDDYINKFRKLFKTFVNPERIIYAGVEEE
;
A
#
# COMPACT_ATOMS: atom_id res chain seq x y z
N MET A 1 11.08 28.67 27.27
CA MET A 1 10.34 27.44 27.60
C MET A 1 11.24 26.24 27.31
N ASN A 2 11.93 25.70 28.32
CA ASN A 2 12.74 24.50 28.15
C ASN A 2 11.84 23.28 28.30
N LEU A 3 11.52 22.63 27.18
CA LEU A 3 10.87 21.32 27.19
C LEU A 3 11.84 20.31 27.81
N ILE A 4 11.47 19.75 28.96
CA ILE A 4 12.18 18.59 29.53
C ILE A 4 11.82 17.40 28.65
N MET A 5 12.74 16.99 27.78
CA MET A 5 12.53 15.83 26.92
C MET A 5 12.59 14.54 27.76
N PRO A 6 11.66 13.60 27.55
CA PRO A 6 11.74 12.27 28.16
C PRO A 6 13.08 11.62 27.79
N LYS A 7 13.84 11.19 28.80
CA LYS A 7 15.13 10.50 28.58
C LYS A 7 14.90 9.01 28.44
N TYR A 8 14.98 8.52 27.21
CA TYR A 8 15.01 7.09 26.92
C TYR A 8 16.45 6.58 26.86
N ASN A 9 16.65 5.28 27.09
CA ASN A 9 17.97 4.65 26.97
C ASN A 9 18.43 4.49 25.51
N THR A 10 17.51 4.66 24.55
CA THR A 10 17.76 4.56 23.11
C THR A 10 17.07 5.71 22.38
N MET A 11 17.64 6.15 21.26
CA MET A 11 17.07 7.23 20.45
C MET A 11 15.66 6.89 19.96
N THR A 12 14.83 7.90 19.74
CA THR A 12 13.51 7.79 19.10
C THR A 12 13.62 7.85 17.58
N PHE A 13 12.57 7.45 16.85
CA PHE A 13 12.55 7.57 15.39
C PHE A 13 12.84 9.00 14.93
N SER A 14 12.21 10.00 15.55
CA SER A 14 12.41 11.42 15.22
C SER A 14 13.80 11.95 15.56
N GLU A 15 14.53 11.31 16.48
CA GLU A 15 15.93 11.67 16.74
C GLU A 15 16.89 11.00 15.75
N VAL A 16 16.56 9.80 15.26
CA VAL A 16 17.36 9.10 14.24
C VAL A 16 17.14 9.70 12.84
N PHE A 17 15.91 10.15 12.56
CA PHE A 17 15.49 10.75 11.29
C PHE A 17 14.64 12.02 11.53
N PRO A 18 15.28 13.13 11.91
CA PRO A 18 14.61 14.41 12.19
C PRO A 18 13.82 14.96 11.01
N THR A 19 14.31 14.72 9.80
CA THR A 19 13.73 15.21 8.55
C THR A 19 13.55 14.07 7.56
N TYR A 20 12.69 14.31 6.57
CA TYR A 20 12.51 13.38 5.44
C TYR A 20 13.81 13.25 4.64
N GLU A 21 14.55 14.33 4.50
CA GLU A 21 15.78 14.44 3.73
C GLU A 21 16.88 13.57 4.37
N GLU A 22 17.06 13.65 5.69
CA GLU A 22 18.00 12.75 6.40
C GLU A 22 17.58 11.27 6.32
N PHE A 23 16.28 10.99 6.31
CA PHE A 23 15.79 9.63 6.11
C PHE A 23 16.10 9.12 4.71
N LYS A 24 15.86 9.95 3.70
CA LYS A 24 16.10 9.64 2.30
C LYS A 24 17.59 9.43 2.07
N ASP A 25 18.45 10.39 2.40
CA ASP A 25 19.90 10.31 2.18
C ASP A 25 20.49 9.01 2.75
N GLN A 26 20.07 8.65 3.97
CA GLN A 26 20.52 7.41 4.59
C GLN A 26 19.98 6.14 3.94
N LEU A 27 18.79 6.17 3.35
CA LEU A 27 18.28 5.06 2.53
C LEU A 27 19.10 4.93 1.25
N GLU A 28 19.39 6.05 0.58
CA GLU A 28 20.13 6.07 -0.70
C GLU A 28 21.54 5.50 -0.55
N ASP A 29 22.17 5.69 0.62
CA ASP A 29 23.46 5.11 0.98
C ASP A 29 23.42 3.59 1.26
N THR A 30 22.25 2.94 1.22
CA THR A 30 22.13 1.51 1.47
C THR A 30 22.10 0.67 0.18
N PRO A 31 22.53 -0.61 0.23
CA PRO A 31 22.37 -1.53 -0.90
C PRO A 31 20.90 -1.87 -1.22
N PHE A 32 19.95 -1.43 -0.40
CA PHE A 32 18.52 -1.66 -0.62
C PHE A 32 17.90 -0.68 -1.62
N TYR A 33 18.54 0.45 -1.89
CA TYR A 33 18.01 1.51 -2.75
C TYR A 33 18.31 1.24 -4.24
N THR A 34 17.88 0.09 -4.74
CA THR A 34 18.08 -0.32 -6.13
C THR A 34 17.18 0.46 -7.09
N SER A 35 17.52 0.45 -8.38
CA SER A 35 16.70 1.10 -9.42
C SER A 35 15.28 0.52 -9.48
N GLU A 36 15.12 -0.79 -9.24
CA GLU A 36 13.81 -1.43 -9.16
C GLU A 36 13.01 -0.91 -7.96
N PHE A 37 13.65 -0.79 -6.79
CA PHE A 37 13.00 -0.23 -5.61
C PHE A 37 12.53 1.21 -5.86
N GLN A 38 13.39 2.06 -6.44
CA GLN A 38 13.06 3.45 -6.80
C GLN A 38 11.90 3.56 -7.80
N SER A 39 11.82 2.64 -8.77
CA SER A 39 10.73 2.62 -9.75
C SER A 39 9.35 2.32 -9.13
N MET A 40 9.33 1.62 -7.99
CA MET A 40 8.11 1.26 -7.27
C MET A 40 7.78 2.27 -6.18
N MET A 41 8.79 2.65 -5.38
CA MET A 41 8.73 3.63 -4.31
C MET A 41 9.08 5.01 -4.88
N THR A 42 8.11 5.66 -5.51
CA THR A 42 8.28 7.03 -6.00
C THR A 42 8.60 8.00 -4.86
N GLU A 43 9.18 9.15 -5.18
CA GLU A 43 9.47 10.22 -4.20
C GLU A 43 8.25 10.57 -3.32
N GLU A 44 7.06 10.65 -3.92
CA GLU A 44 5.82 10.91 -3.21
C GLU A 44 5.47 9.79 -2.23
N LEU A 45 5.58 8.52 -2.67
CA LEU A 45 5.32 7.38 -1.82
C LEU A 45 6.35 7.25 -0.69
N LEU A 46 7.61 7.62 -0.95
CA LEU A 46 8.67 7.63 0.06
C LEU A 46 8.39 8.68 1.14
N LYS A 47 7.93 9.88 0.75
CA LYS A 47 7.46 10.92 1.70
C LYS A 47 6.30 10.45 2.54
N ILE A 48 5.29 9.83 1.91
CA ILE A 48 4.14 9.24 2.62
C ILE A 48 4.63 8.18 3.60
N ASN A 49 5.56 7.32 3.19
CA ASN A 49 6.13 6.26 4.01
C ASN A 49 6.84 6.83 5.26
N TYR A 50 7.68 7.84 5.07
CA TYR A 50 8.33 8.57 6.17
C TYR A 50 7.30 9.17 7.13
N MET A 51 6.27 9.84 6.61
CA MET A 51 5.23 10.45 7.44
C MET A 51 4.42 9.40 8.22
N LEU A 52 4.17 8.22 7.64
CA LEU A 52 3.53 7.11 8.35
C LEU A 52 4.40 6.61 9.51
N PHE A 53 5.71 6.48 9.32
CA PHE A 53 6.63 6.13 10.41
C PHE A 53 6.71 7.21 11.47
N TYR A 54 6.80 8.48 11.08
CA TYR A 54 6.84 9.61 11.99
C TYR A 54 5.56 9.66 12.85
N ASN A 55 4.39 9.54 12.23
CA ASN A 55 3.10 9.58 12.93
C ASN A 55 2.91 8.39 13.88
N ARG A 56 3.39 7.20 13.50
CA ARG A 56 3.19 5.96 14.28
C ARG A 56 4.26 5.77 15.37
N TYR A 57 5.50 6.12 15.06
CA TYR A 57 6.69 5.75 15.83
C TYR A 57 7.61 6.92 16.16
N GLY A 58 7.28 8.17 15.77
CA GLY A 58 8.13 9.35 15.94
C GLY A 58 8.79 9.43 17.31
N ASN A 59 7.98 9.40 18.37
CA ASN A 59 8.42 9.45 19.76
C ASN A 59 8.67 8.07 20.40
N SER A 60 8.64 6.99 19.62
CA SER A 60 8.91 5.64 20.12
C SER A 60 10.41 5.37 20.11
N PRO A 61 11.00 4.96 21.25
CA PRO A 61 12.41 4.57 21.29
C PRO A 61 12.67 3.34 20.44
N ILE A 62 13.81 3.34 19.74
CA ILE A 62 14.25 2.17 18.98
C ILE A 62 14.54 1.00 19.93
N ALA A 63 14.23 -0.21 19.48
CA ALA A 63 14.44 -1.42 20.27
C ALA A 63 15.91 -1.84 20.31
N ASN A 64 16.69 -1.56 19.25
CA ASN A 64 18.11 -1.86 19.20
C ASN A 64 18.94 -0.82 19.97
N GLU A 65 20.05 -1.26 20.58
CA GLU A 65 21.04 -0.35 21.16
C GLU A 65 21.89 0.34 20.09
N SER A 66 22.23 -0.38 19.01
CA SER A 66 22.94 0.17 17.86
C SER A 66 21.96 0.82 16.87
N VAL A 67 22.19 2.11 16.60
CA VAL A 67 21.45 2.90 15.61
C VAL A 67 21.65 2.33 14.21
N ASP A 68 22.86 1.92 13.84
CA ASP A 68 23.13 1.36 12.50
C ASP A 68 22.39 0.03 12.28
N GLN A 69 22.37 -0.83 13.30
CA GLN A 69 21.61 -2.08 13.22
C GLN A 69 20.10 -1.81 13.15
N PHE A 70 19.60 -0.75 13.78
CA PHE A 70 18.22 -0.32 13.62
C PHE A 70 17.96 0.15 12.18
N LYS A 71 18.81 1.02 11.62
CA LYS A 71 18.71 1.54 10.24
C LYS A 71 18.71 0.40 9.21
N SER A 72 19.67 -0.53 9.29
CA SER A 72 19.70 -1.67 8.38
C SER A 72 18.46 -2.55 8.48
N LYS A 73 17.90 -2.77 9.68
CA LYS A 73 16.65 -3.53 9.85
C LYS A 73 15.45 -2.76 9.31
N LEU A 74 15.38 -1.45 9.53
CA LEU A 74 14.32 -0.59 9.02
C LEU A 74 14.30 -0.62 7.49
N PHE A 75 15.43 -0.30 6.85
CA PHE A 75 15.54 -0.27 5.40
C PHE A 75 15.43 -1.66 4.76
N GLY A 76 15.97 -2.70 5.38
CA GLY A 76 15.76 -4.08 4.91
C GLY A 76 14.29 -4.53 5.01
N THR A 77 13.57 -4.12 6.06
CA THR A 77 12.12 -4.37 6.19
C THR A 77 11.35 -3.60 5.11
N MET A 78 11.72 -2.35 4.86
CA MET A 78 11.12 -1.53 3.81
C MET A 78 11.39 -2.10 2.41
N TRP A 79 12.58 -2.60 2.14
CA TRP A 79 12.90 -3.29 0.89
C TRP A 79 12.07 -4.56 0.69
N THR A 80 11.89 -5.34 1.76
CA THR A 80 11.15 -6.62 1.71
C THR A 80 9.64 -6.41 1.47
N TYR A 81 9.03 -5.41 2.12
CA TYR A 81 7.57 -5.26 2.13
C TYR A 81 7.05 -4.01 1.39
N GLY A 82 7.90 -2.99 1.21
CA GLY A 82 7.56 -1.72 0.57
C GLY A 82 7.05 -1.87 -0.87
N PRO A 83 7.72 -2.66 -1.74
CA PRO A 83 7.25 -2.88 -3.10
C PRO A 83 5.80 -3.38 -3.19
N ASN A 84 5.43 -4.35 -2.35
CA ASN A 84 4.06 -4.88 -2.31
C ASN A 84 3.05 -3.83 -1.82
N TRP A 85 3.43 -3.02 -0.83
CA TRP A 85 2.60 -1.91 -0.37
C TRP A 85 2.38 -0.87 -1.48
N CYS A 86 3.43 -0.47 -2.21
CA CYS A 86 3.33 0.44 -3.35
C CYS A 86 2.40 -0.12 -4.45
N GLN A 87 2.49 -1.42 -4.75
CA GLN A 87 1.60 -2.04 -5.73
C GLN A 87 0.14 -2.05 -5.29
N LYS A 88 -0.13 -2.31 -4.00
CA LYS A 88 -1.48 -2.22 -3.45
C LYS A 88 -2.05 -0.80 -3.55
N ILE A 89 -1.26 0.24 -3.29
CA ILE A 89 -1.68 1.63 -3.51
C ILE A 89 -2.04 1.87 -4.98
N LYS A 90 -1.17 1.47 -5.92
CA LYS A 90 -1.44 1.62 -7.37
C LYS A 90 -2.74 0.92 -7.78
N ILE A 91 -3.00 -0.28 -7.25
CA ILE A 91 -4.25 -1.00 -7.47
C ILE A 91 -5.43 -0.22 -6.87
N GLN A 92 -5.30 0.29 -5.65
CA GLN A 92 -6.35 1.08 -4.99
C GLN A 92 -6.67 2.35 -5.78
N ASP A 93 -5.67 3.05 -6.30
CA ASP A 93 -5.86 4.25 -7.11
C ASP A 93 -6.53 3.94 -8.44
N LYS A 94 -6.14 2.84 -9.09
CA LYS A 94 -6.82 2.34 -10.29
C LYS A 94 -8.28 1.95 -10.01
N LEU A 95 -8.55 1.31 -8.87
CA LEU A 95 -9.92 1.00 -8.46
C LEU A 95 -10.73 2.28 -8.22
N ARG A 96 -10.15 3.31 -7.59
CA ARG A 96 -10.81 4.61 -7.41
C ARG A 96 -11.09 5.29 -8.75
N SER A 97 -10.15 5.27 -9.69
CA SER A 97 -10.33 5.90 -11.01
C SER A 97 -11.42 5.20 -11.82
N LEU A 98 -11.48 3.85 -11.78
CA LEU A 98 -12.57 3.08 -12.39
C LEU A 98 -13.94 3.48 -11.82
N GLY A 99 -14.03 3.74 -10.52
CA GLY A 99 -15.26 4.21 -9.86
C GLY A 99 -15.71 5.62 -10.26
N VAL A 100 -14.79 6.49 -10.68
CA VAL A 100 -15.04 7.91 -10.95
C VAL A 100 -15.26 8.19 -12.44
N GLU A 101 -14.45 7.59 -13.33
CA GLU A 101 -14.42 7.98 -14.75
C GLU A 101 -15.18 7.02 -15.66
N ASP A 102 -15.26 5.73 -15.30
CA ASP A 102 -15.72 4.69 -16.22
C ASP A 102 -16.85 3.85 -15.63
N ASN A 103 -18.06 4.44 -15.60
CA ASN A 103 -19.33 3.75 -15.36
C ASN A 103 -19.66 2.71 -16.47
N SER A 104 -18.69 2.01 -17.05
CA SER A 104 -18.90 1.02 -18.11
C SER A 104 -18.17 -0.29 -17.81
N ASP A 105 -16.93 -0.23 -17.32
CA ASP A 105 -16.11 -1.42 -17.09
C ASP A 105 -16.46 -2.16 -15.78
N ILE A 106 -16.85 -1.45 -14.72
CA ILE A 106 -17.31 -2.07 -13.45
C ILE A 106 -18.62 -2.85 -13.64
N TYR A 107 -19.33 -2.60 -14.74
CA TYR A 107 -20.62 -3.22 -15.06
C TYR A 107 -20.51 -4.37 -16.05
N LYS A 108 -19.35 -4.56 -16.69
CA LYS A 108 -19.10 -5.69 -17.59
C LYS A 108 -19.05 -6.96 -16.73
N GLY A 109 -20.16 -7.70 -16.71
CA GLY A 109 -20.17 -9.07 -16.22
C GLY A 109 -19.51 -10.01 -17.22
N SER A 110 -19.38 -11.28 -16.85
CA SER A 110 -18.91 -12.31 -17.78
C SER A 110 -19.85 -12.41 -18.99
N SER A 111 -19.31 -12.38 -20.20
CA SER A 111 -20.08 -12.64 -21.41
C SER A 111 -19.95 -14.12 -21.76
N ALA A 112 -21.07 -14.81 -21.96
CA ALA A 112 -21.07 -16.18 -22.44
C ALA A 112 -21.56 -16.17 -23.88
N ILE A 113 -20.69 -16.59 -24.80
CA ILE A 113 -21.00 -16.70 -26.23
C ILE A 113 -21.23 -18.18 -26.52
N TYR A 114 -22.44 -18.52 -26.96
CA TYR A 114 -22.77 -19.87 -27.43
C TYR A 114 -22.81 -19.87 -28.96
N ASN A 115 -21.74 -20.40 -29.56
CA ASN A 115 -21.66 -20.59 -31.00
C ASN A 115 -22.32 -21.91 -31.37
N HIS A 116 -23.43 -21.87 -32.12
CA HIS A 116 -24.02 -23.07 -32.70
C HIS A 116 -23.73 -23.10 -34.21
N ALA A 117 -22.81 -23.96 -34.64
CA ALA A 117 -22.61 -24.21 -36.06
C ALA A 117 -23.66 -25.23 -36.55
N LEU A 118 -24.74 -24.77 -37.18
CA LEU A 118 -25.64 -25.64 -37.93
C LEU A 118 -24.96 -25.97 -39.27
N ASN A 119 -24.17 -27.05 -39.24
CA ASN A 119 -23.53 -27.76 -40.37
C ASN A 119 -22.05 -27.40 -40.69
N PRO A 120 -21.05 -28.06 -40.04
CA PRO A 120 -19.65 -27.96 -40.44
C PRO A 120 -19.13 -29.30 -41.00
N GLU A 121 -18.86 -29.37 -42.32
CA GLU A 121 -17.92 -30.37 -42.87
C GLU A 121 -16.44 -29.99 -42.57
N THR A 122 -16.21 -28.86 -41.90
CA THR A 122 -14.90 -28.38 -41.46
C THR A 122 -14.97 -27.80 -40.04
N ALA A 123 -14.06 -28.23 -39.17
CA ALA A 123 -13.98 -27.76 -37.79
C ALA A 123 -13.62 -26.25 -37.76
N PRO A 124 -14.30 -25.44 -36.93
CA PRO A 124 -14.00 -24.02 -36.80
C PRO A 124 -12.58 -23.82 -36.23
N SER A 125 -11.77 -22.96 -36.86
CA SER A 125 -10.35 -22.77 -36.53
C SER A 125 -10.06 -21.57 -35.62
N THR A 126 -11.07 -20.93 -35.04
CA THR A 126 -10.91 -19.73 -34.20
C THR A 126 -11.51 -19.96 -32.83
N ASP A 127 -10.64 -20.07 -31.83
CA ASP A 127 -10.97 -20.08 -30.41
C ASP A 127 -10.91 -18.63 -29.90
N THR A 128 -12.02 -17.90 -30.03
CA THR A 128 -12.10 -16.47 -29.69
C THR A 128 -13.27 -16.18 -28.77
N LEU A 129 -13.00 -15.42 -27.70
CA LEU A 129 -14.02 -14.90 -26.76
C LEU A 129 -14.72 -13.64 -27.28
N GLU A 130 -14.39 -13.20 -28.49
CA GLU A 130 -14.95 -12.01 -29.14
C GLU A 130 -16.11 -12.38 -30.06
N GLU A 131 -17.04 -11.44 -30.22
CA GLU A 131 -18.22 -11.58 -31.10
C GLU A 131 -17.75 -11.68 -32.56
N ILE A 132 -18.14 -12.77 -33.25
CA ILE A 132 -17.70 -13.01 -34.63
C ILE A 132 -18.72 -12.34 -35.55
N THR A 133 -18.36 -11.18 -36.08
CA THR A 133 -19.24 -10.28 -36.84
C THR A 133 -19.80 -10.83 -38.15
N TYR A 134 -19.33 -12.00 -38.61
CA TYR A 134 -19.69 -12.60 -39.91
C TYR A 134 -20.53 -13.89 -39.81
N ILE A 135 -20.99 -14.30 -38.62
CA ILE A 135 -21.81 -15.50 -38.44
C ILE A 135 -23.30 -15.16 -38.53
N ASN A 136 -24.06 -15.96 -39.29
CA ASN A 136 -25.50 -15.73 -39.55
C ASN A 136 -26.40 -15.90 -38.31
N ASP A 137 -25.98 -16.67 -37.31
CA ASP A 137 -26.69 -16.83 -36.05
C ASP A 137 -25.69 -17.10 -34.91
N GLN A 138 -25.64 -16.21 -33.92
CA GLN A 138 -24.80 -16.33 -32.73
C GLN A 138 -25.65 -15.95 -31.51
N ASN A 139 -25.85 -16.90 -30.60
CA ASN A 139 -26.59 -16.61 -29.37
C ASN A 139 -25.61 -16.12 -28.29
N THR A 140 -25.53 -14.80 -28.14
CA THR A 140 -24.66 -14.16 -27.14
C THR A 140 -25.47 -13.74 -25.93
N THR A 141 -25.17 -14.32 -24.76
CA THR A 141 -25.74 -13.86 -23.48
C THR A 141 -24.77 -12.90 -22.82
N LYS A 142 -25.07 -11.59 -22.88
CA LYS A 142 -24.28 -10.54 -22.23
C LYS A 142 -24.83 -10.29 -20.82
N TYR A 143 -24.12 -10.74 -19.79
CA TYR A 143 -24.48 -10.39 -18.40
C TYR A 143 -23.91 -9.01 -18.07
N LYS A 144 -24.79 -8.07 -17.71
CA LYS A 144 -24.41 -6.76 -17.18
C LYS A 144 -24.74 -6.72 -15.70
N ARG A 145 -23.74 -6.50 -14.85
CA ARG A 145 -23.97 -6.35 -13.40
C ARG A 145 -24.69 -5.04 -13.12
N SER A 146 -25.52 -5.03 -12.07
CA SER A 146 -26.18 -3.81 -11.62
C SER A 146 -25.14 -2.80 -11.14
N ARG A 147 -25.40 -1.51 -11.36
CA ARG A 147 -24.54 -0.41 -10.91
C ARG A 147 -24.27 -0.47 -9.40
N LEU A 148 -25.29 -0.80 -8.63
CA LEU A 148 -25.19 -0.91 -7.17
C LEU A 148 -24.28 -2.08 -6.76
N GLU A 149 -24.35 -3.20 -7.48
CA GLU A 149 -23.56 -4.40 -7.20
C GLU A 149 -22.08 -4.20 -7.54
N GLY A 150 -21.78 -3.56 -8.68
CA GLY A 150 -20.41 -3.20 -9.05
C GLY A 150 -19.76 -2.23 -8.06
N LEU A 151 -20.52 -1.23 -7.59
CA LEU A 151 -20.05 -0.28 -6.57
C LEU A 151 -19.86 -0.95 -5.20
N ALA A 152 -20.74 -1.88 -4.82
CA ALA A 152 -20.60 -2.63 -3.56
C ALA A 152 -19.34 -3.51 -3.55
N GLN A 153 -19.03 -4.20 -4.66
CA GLN A 153 -17.81 -4.99 -4.78
C GLN A 153 -16.55 -4.11 -4.74
N LEU A 154 -16.59 -2.96 -5.41
CA LEU A 154 -15.50 -2.00 -5.38
C LEU A 154 -15.28 -1.44 -3.98
N MET A 155 -16.35 -1.16 -3.24
CA MET A 155 -16.29 -0.71 -1.85
C MET A 155 -15.66 -1.75 -0.93
N ASP A 156 -16.00 -3.04 -1.12
CA ASP A 156 -15.38 -4.15 -0.38
C ASP A 156 -13.86 -4.23 -0.67
N LEU A 157 -13.47 -4.14 -1.93
CA LEU A 157 -12.05 -4.13 -2.35
C LEU A 157 -11.28 -2.91 -1.84
N LEU A 158 -11.93 -1.74 -1.74
CA LEU A 158 -11.30 -0.51 -1.22
C LEU A 158 -11.17 -0.49 0.31
N SER A 159 -11.92 -1.33 1.03
CA SER A 159 -11.98 -1.34 2.49
C SER A 159 -10.75 -1.99 3.17
N ASP A 160 -9.87 -2.63 2.41
CA ASP A 160 -8.69 -3.34 2.94
C ASP A 160 -7.68 -2.38 3.59
N SER A 161 -7.32 -2.63 4.86
CA SER A 161 -6.34 -1.83 5.62
C SER A 161 -4.90 -2.32 5.41
N PHE A 162 -4.48 -2.41 4.15
CA PHE A 162 -3.16 -2.93 3.81
C PHE A 162 -2.01 -2.01 4.26
N THR A 163 -2.28 -0.71 4.47
CA THR A 163 -1.28 0.23 4.98
C THR A 163 -0.96 -0.02 6.44
N ASP A 164 -1.96 -0.32 7.28
CA ASP A 164 -1.71 -0.68 8.68
C ASP A 164 -0.92 -1.98 8.77
N ASP A 165 -1.27 -2.98 7.95
CA ASP A 165 -0.54 -4.24 7.88
C ASP A 165 0.94 -4.06 7.52
N TYR A 166 1.21 -3.16 6.60
CA TYR A 166 2.58 -2.79 6.21
C TYR A 166 3.32 -2.10 7.36
N ILE A 167 2.74 -1.06 7.96
CA ILE A 167 3.35 -0.31 9.08
C ILE A 167 3.55 -1.20 10.32
N ASN A 168 2.67 -2.17 10.55
CA ASN A 168 2.78 -3.12 11.65
C ASN A 168 3.98 -4.08 11.52
N LYS A 169 4.54 -4.29 10.31
CA LYS A 169 5.78 -5.09 10.14
C LYS A 169 6.99 -4.46 10.86
N PHE A 170 6.96 -3.15 11.07
CA PHE A 170 8.02 -2.39 11.72
C PHE A 170 7.90 -2.32 13.23
N ARG A 171 6.77 -2.74 13.81
CA ARG A 171 6.50 -2.63 15.25
C ARG A 171 7.61 -3.21 16.12
N LYS A 172 8.22 -4.32 15.71
CA LYS A 172 9.32 -4.98 16.42
C LYS A 172 10.61 -4.17 16.51
N LEU A 173 10.76 -3.12 15.69
CA LEU A 173 11.92 -2.23 15.69
C LEU A 173 11.82 -1.14 16.74
N PHE A 174 10.66 -1.00 17.38
CA PHE A 174 10.36 0.02 18.37
C PHE A 174 9.93 -0.63 19.69
N LYS A 175 10.24 0.04 20.81
CA LYS A 175 9.80 -0.42 22.12
C LYS A 175 8.29 -0.16 22.26
N THR A 176 7.54 -1.19 22.64
CA THR A 176 6.12 -1.06 23.00
C THR A 176 6.02 -0.93 24.51
N PHE A 177 5.48 0.18 25.01
CA PHE A 177 5.19 0.34 26.44
C PHE A 177 3.81 -0.24 26.75
N VAL A 178 3.74 -1.30 27.55
CA VAL A 178 2.48 -1.91 28.01
C VAL A 178 2.02 -1.30 29.35
N ASN A 179 2.93 -0.58 30.03
CA ASN A 179 2.68 0.15 31.27
C ASN A 179 3.59 1.39 31.28
N PRO A 180 3.20 2.55 31.86
CA PRO A 180 4.04 3.72 31.81
C PRO A 180 5.22 3.59 32.79
N GLU A 181 6.44 3.57 32.27
CA GLU A 181 7.66 3.82 33.07
C GLU A 181 8.02 5.34 33.13
N ARG A 182 6.96 6.20 33.07
CA ARG A 182 6.82 7.65 33.44
C ARG A 182 6.99 8.70 32.30
N ILE A 183 6.46 9.94 32.33
CA ILE A 183 5.97 10.90 33.37
C ILE A 183 4.66 11.61 32.91
N ILE A 184 3.74 11.87 33.86
CA ILE A 184 2.56 12.77 33.73
C ILE A 184 3.06 14.22 33.71
N TYR A 185 2.64 15.02 32.73
CA TYR A 185 2.92 16.46 32.65
C TYR A 185 2.67 17.15 34.01
N ALA A 186 3.73 17.65 34.65
CA ALA A 186 3.62 18.68 35.68
C ALA A 186 4.03 20.00 35.03
N GLY A 187 3.03 20.82 34.68
CA GLY A 187 3.28 22.22 34.34
C GLY A 187 3.83 22.93 35.58
N VAL A 188 4.88 23.73 35.41
CA VAL A 188 5.34 24.63 36.45
C VAL A 188 4.39 25.83 36.43
N GLU A 189 3.60 26.02 37.48
CA GLU A 189 3.01 27.34 37.77
C GLU A 189 4.16 28.25 38.23
N GLU A 190 4.40 29.32 37.47
CA GLU A 190 5.30 30.40 37.89
C GLU A 190 4.59 31.23 38.98
N GLU A 191 5.16 31.28 40.20
CA GLU A 191 4.96 32.36 41.18
C GLU A 191 6.12 33.37 41.09
#